data_AF-L5L2S7-F1
#
_entry.id   AF-L5L2S7-F1
#
_cell.length_a   1.000
_cell.length_b   1.000
_cell.length_c   1.000
_cell.angle_alpha   90.00
_cell.angle_beta   90.00
_cell.angle_gamma   90.00
#
_symmetry.space_group_name_H-M   'P 1'
#
loop_
_entity.id
_entity.type
_entity.pdbx_description
1 polymer ?
#
loop_
_entity_poly.entity_id
_entity_poly.type
_entity_poly.pdbx_seq_one_letter_code
_entity_poly.pdbx_strand_id
1 'polypeptide(L)'
;MESILTSMPEITLEAPAKPEEAEAEPFTDSSLFAHWGQELSPEGRRVALKQFQYYGYNAYLSDRLPLDRPLPDLRPSGCRNLSFPDSLPEVSIVFIFVNEALSVLLRSIHSAIERTPPHLLKEIILVDDNSSNVVMMMAEVLVLVVAEVVVVLMVGLVADL
;
A
#
# COMPACT_ATOMS: atom_id res chain seq x y z
N MET A 1 -17.32 43.75 34.94
CA MET A 1 -17.16 42.32 35.25
C MET A 1 -16.67 41.64 34.00
N GLU A 2 -15.41 41.91 33.64
CA GLU A 2 -14.74 41.35 32.47
C GLU A 2 -13.25 41.27 32.83
N SER A 3 -12.75 40.06 33.11
CA SER A 3 -11.32 39.69 33.02
C SER A 3 -11.12 38.21 33.37
N ILE A 4 -11.48 37.30 32.46
CA ILE A 4 -10.86 35.97 32.40
C ILE A 4 -10.60 35.70 30.92
N LEU A 5 -9.46 36.18 30.41
CA LEU A 5 -8.87 35.76 29.14
C LEU A 5 -7.42 36.28 29.11
N THR A 6 -6.55 35.63 29.87
CA THR A 6 -5.10 35.78 29.72
C THR A 6 -4.44 34.44 30.00
N SER A 7 -4.29 33.63 28.95
CA SER A 7 -3.17 32.70 28.72
C SER A 7 -3.55 31.70 27.62
N MET A 8 -3.42 32.11 26.36
CA MET A 8 -3.14 31.16 25.28
C MET A 8 -1.78 31.56 24.72
N PRO A 9 -0.77 30.67 24.73
CA PRO A 9 0.50 30.97 24.09
C PRO A 9 0.27 31.00 22.58
N GLU A 10 0.88 31.99 21.95
CA GLU A 10 0.88 32.23 20.51
C GLU A 10 1.54 31.03 19.80
N ILE A 11 0.75 30.24 19.05
CA ILE A 11 1.29 29.16 18.22
C ILE A 11 1.82 29.82 16.95
N THR A 12 3.11 30.14 16.92
CA THR A 12 3.82 30.46 15.69
C THR A 12 3.83 29.21 14.80
N LEU A 13 3.06 29.26 13.70
CA LEU A 13 3.12 28.28 12.62
C LEU A 13 4.43 28.49 11.85
N GLU A 14 5.53 27.91 12.32
CA GLU A 14 6.74 27.80 11.50
C GLU A 14 6.56 26.68 10.45
N ALA A 15 6.79 27.04 9.18
CA ALA A 15 6.76 26.13 8.05
C ALA A 15 7.81 25.01 8.22
N PRO A 16 7.54 23.78 7.73
CA PRO A 16 8.46 22.66 7.91
C PRO A 16 9.80 22.97 7.24
N ALA A 17 10.87 22.95 8.06
CA ALA A 17 12.23 23.18 7.61
C ALA A 17 12.60 22.19 6.50
N LYS A 18 13.22 22.72 5.44
CA LYS A 18 13.84 21.96 4.35
C LYS A 18 14.87 20.99 4.95
N PRO A 19 14.97 19.73 4.50
CA PRO A 19 15.94 18.80 5.05
C PRO A 19 17.34 19.29 4.68
N GLU A 20 17.97 19.97 5.63
CA GLU A 20 19.40 20.20 5.67
C GLU A 20 20.08 18.83 5.77
N GLU A 21 21.17 18.63 5.01
CA GLU A 21 21.96 17.41 5.01
C GLU A 21 22.58 17.22 6.40
N ALA A 22 21.80 16.67 7.33
CA ALA A 22 22.26 16.30 8.65
C ALA A 22 23.31 15.19 8.49
N GLU A 23 24.49 15.47 9.04
CA GLU A 23 25.62 14.57 9.14
C GLU A 23 25.17 13.19 9.62
N ALA A 24 25.68 12.13 8.99
CA ALA A 24 25.27 10.76 9.22
C ALA A 24 25.58 10.32 10.66
N GLU A 25 24.58 10.41 11.54
CA GLU A 25 24.55 9.74 12.84
C GLU A 25 24.94 8.26 12.67
N PRO A 26 25.82 7.70 13.53
CA PRO A 26 26.29 6.33 13.37
C PRO A 26 25.11 5.38 13.36
N PHE A 27 24.96 4.69 12.22
CA PHE A 27 23.82 3.86 11.83
C PHE A 27 23.65 2.56 12.69
N THR A 28 24.27 2.50 13.88
CA THR A 28 24.65 1.24 14.52
C THR A 28 23.83 0.85 15.74
N ASP A 29 22.54 1.17 15.87
CA ASP A 29 21.68 0.43 16.82
C ASP A 29 20.16 0.67 16.72
N SER A 30 19.59 0.72 15.51
CA SER A 30 18.13 0.67 15.44
C SER A 30 17.65 -0.70 15.94
N SER A 31 16.84 -0.71 17.01
CA SER A 31 16.17 -1.91 17.53
C SER A 31 15.36 -2.67 16.47
N LEU A 32 15.05 -2.00 15.36
CA LEU A 32 14.51 -2.58 14.13
C LEU A 32 15.30 -3.81 13.65
N PHE A 33 16.62 -3.77 13.75
CA PHE A 33 17.49 -4.84 13.25
C PHE A 33 17.82 -5.93 14.28
N ALA A 34 17.24 -5.85 15.48
CA ALA A 34 17.45 -6.87 16.50
C ALA A 34 16.91 -8.24 16.08
N HIS A 35 15.78 -8.26 15.36
CA HIS A 35 15.07 -9.49 14.96
C HIS A 35 15.03 -9.72 13.45
N TRP A 36 15.54 -8.77 12.65
CA TRP A 36 15.50 -8.83 11.19
C TRP A 36 16.67 -8.05 10.57
N GLY A 37 17.06 -8.35 9.33
CA GLY A 37 18.00 -7.53 8.56
C GLY A 37 19.48 -7.67 8.94
N GLN A 38 19.85 -8.70 9.71
CA GLN A 38 21.26 -8.95 10.07
C GLN A 38 22.12 -9.26 8.83
N GLU A 39 21.55 -9.88 7.81
CA GLU A 39 22.25 -10.22 6.56
C GLU A 39 22.37 -9.05 5.57
N LEU A 40 21.69 -7.92 5.83
CA LEU A 40 21.75 -6.77 4.95
C LEU A 40 23.11 -6.05 5.08
N SER A 41 23.62 -5.57 3.94
CA SER A 41 24.78 -4.68 3.92
C SER A 41 24.49 -3.39 4.70
N PRO A 42 25.51 -2.64 5.15
CA PRO A 42 25.31 -1.37 5.86
C PRO A 42 24.40 -0.41 5.10
N GLU A 43 24.58 -0.33 3.77
CA GLU A 43 23.74 0.49 2.90
C GLU A 43 22.30 -0.06 2.78
N GLY A 44 22.14 -1.38 2.67
CA GLY A 44 20.82 -2.01 2.65
C GLY A 44 20.02 -1.74 3.91
N ARG A 45 20.67 -1.79 5.07
CA ARG A 45 20.06 -1.41 6.35
C ARG A 45 19.72 0.08 6.39
N ARG A 46 20.57 0.97 5.86
CA ARG A 46 20.29 2.42 5.79
C ARG A 46 19.01 2.72 5.00
N VAL A 47 18.87 2.11 3.82
CA VAL A 47 17.66 2.23 3.01
C VAL A 47 16.45 1.63 3.73
N ALA A 48 16.60 0.45 4.35
CA ALA A 48 15.54 -0.20 5.09
C ALA A 48 15.03 0.63 6.26
N LEU A 49 15.93 1.25 7.03
CA LEU A 49 15.57 2.13 8.15
C LEU A 49 14.82 3.37 7.65
N LYS A 50 15.31 4.01 6.58
CA LYS A 50 14.65 5.19 5.99
C LYS A 50 13.24 4.86 5.52
N GLN A 51 13.07 3.72 4.84
CA GLN A 51 11.75 3.26 4.41
C GLN A 51 10.86 2.91 5.61
N PHE A 52 11.39 2.26 6.64
CA PHE A 52 10.63 1.95 7.86
C PHE A 52 10.17 3.21 8.59
N GLN A 53 11.03 4.22 8.70
CA GLN A 53 10.68 5.51 9.31
C GLN A 53 9.60 6.25 8.51
N TYR A 54 9.62 6.13 7.17
CA TYR A 54 8.66 6.79 6.30
C TYR A 54 7.30 6.09 6.28
N TYR A 55 7.27 4.77 6.07
CA TYR A 55 6.03 4.00 5.90
C TYR A 55 5.50 3.38 7.20
N GLY A 56 6.31 3.29 8.25
CA GLY A 56 5.96 2.64 9.52
C GLY A 56 6.01 1.10 9.50
N TYR A 57 6.42 0.49 8.38
CA TYR A 57 6.58 -0.95 8.22
C TYR A 57 7.76 -1.26 7.30
N ASN A 58 8.08 -2.55 7.16
CA ASN A 58 9.21 -3.03 6.38
C ASN A 58 8.94 -2.98 4.85
N ALA A 59 8.83 -1.76 4.30
CA ALA A 59 8.63 -1.55 2.87
C ALA A 59 9.80 -2.10 2.05
N TYR A 60 11.03 -2.08 2.62
CA TYR A 60 12.22 -2.69 1.99
C TYR A 60 12.01 -4.16 1.66
N LEU A 61 11.49 -4.93 2.61
CA LEU A 61 11.14 -6.33 2.35
C LEU A 61 9.93 -6.43 1.42
N SER A 62 8.90 -5.61 1.62
CA SER A 62 7.72 -5.59 0.74
C SER A 62 8.10 -5.43 -0.73
N ASP A 63 8.98 -4.50 -1.07
CA ASP A 63 9.43 -4.23 -2.44
C ASP A 63 10.08 -5.45 -3.12
N ARG A 64 10.58 -6.40 -2.33
CA ARG A 64 11.25 -7.63 -2.79
C ARG A 64 10.35 -8.87 -2.76
N LEU A 65 9.14 -8.75 -2.22
CA LEU A 65 8.17 -9.83 -2.21
C LEU A 65 7.35 -9.83 -3.51
N PRO A 66 7.02 -11.01 -4.07
CA PRO A 66 6.21 -11.11 -5.28
C PRO A 66 4.76 -10.67 -5.05
N LEU A 67 4.18 -9.92 -5.98
CA LEU A 67 2.83 -9.35 -5.85
C LEU A 67 1.74 -10.43 -5.67
N ASP A 68 1.99 -11.62 -6.20
CA ASP A 68 1.12 -12.79 -6.20
C ASP A 68 1.50 -13.84 -5.14
N ARG A 69 2.22 -13.45 -4.08
CA ARG A 69 2.68 -14.42 -3.06
C ARG A 69 1.52 -15.27 -2.50
N PRO A 70 1.69 -16.60 -2.37
CA PRO A 70 0.68 -17.45 -1.76
C PRO A 70 0.54 -17.12 -0.28
N LEU A 71 -0.69 -17.17 0.23
CA LEU A 71 -0.98 -17.08 1.67
C LEU A 71 -1.53 -18.42 2.15
N PRO A 72 -1.11 -18.92 3.32
CA PRO A 72 -1.71 -20.10 3.92
C PRO A 72 -3.18 -19.80 4.28
N ASP A 73 -4.04 -20.80 4.13
CA ASP A 73 -5.42 -20.70 4.60
C ASP A 73 -5.48 -20.88 6.12
N LEU A 74 -5.57 -19.75 6.84
CA LEU A 74 -5.66 -19.68 8.29
C LEU A 74 -7.10 -19.76 8.83
N ARG A 75 -8.10 -19.98 7.97
CA ARG A 75 -9.51 -20.04 8.40
C ARG A 75 -9.76 -21.29 9.27
N PRO A 76 -10.66 -21.21 10.27
CA PRO A 76 -11.14 -22.38 10.98
C PRO A 76 -11.74 -23.43 10.03
N SER A 77 -11.64 -24.72 10.39
CA SER A 77 -12.10 -25.83 9.53
C SER A 77 -13.57 -25.71 9.11
N GLY A 78 -14.44 -25.15 9.95
CA GLY A 78 -15.85 -24.94 9.63
C GLY A 78 -16.10 -23.94 8.50
N CYS A 79 -15.21 -22.97 8.27
CA CYS A 79 -15.39 -21.95 7.23
C CYS A 79 -15.27 -22.50 5.80
N ARG A 80 -14.53 -23.60 5.61
CA ARG A 80 -14.32 -24.21 4.30
C ARG A 80 -15.56 -24.89 3.73
N ASN A 81 -16.48 -25.30 4.62
CA ASN A 81 -17.66 -26.07 4.25
C ASN A 81 -18.94 -25.21 4.24
N LEU A 82 -18.81 -23.88 4.28
CA LEU A 82 -19.94 -22.97 4.14
C LEU A 82 -20.35 -22.87 2.67
N SER A 83 -21.64 -23.04 2.40
CA SER A 83 -22.24 -22.81 1.09
C SER A 83 -22.90 -21.43 1.03
N PHE A 84 -22.64 -20.68 -0.03
CA PHE A 84 -23.31 -19.42 -0.33
C PHE A 84 -24.18 -19.60 -1.58
N PRO A 85 -25.27 -18.81 -1.74
CA PRO A 85 -26.01 -18.76 -3.00
C PRO A 85 -25.10 -18.32 -4.15
N ASP A 86 -25.32 -18.84 -5.36
CA ASP A 86 -24.54 -18.44 -6.55
C ASP A 86 -24.82 -16.98 -6.96
N SER A 87 -26.02 -16.47 -6.66
CA SER A 87 -26.45 -15.12 -7.03
C SER A 87 -26.10 -14.09 -5.96
N LEU A 88 -24.82 -13.86 -5.73
CA LEU A 88 -24.35 -12.76 -4.87
C LEU A 88 -24.31 -11.45 -5.67
N PRO A 89 -24.55 -10.30 -5.03
CA PRO A 89 -24.43 -9.01 -5.68
C PRO A 89 -22.98 -8.72 -6.05
N GLU A 90 -22.79 -8.02 -7.16
CA GLU A 90 -21.48 -7.46 -7.50
C GLU A 90 -21.04 -6.44 -6.44
N VAL A 91 -19.72 -6.33 -6.26
CA VAL A 91 -19.07 -5.44 -5.32
C VAL A 91 -18.07 -4.54 -6.03
N SER A 92 -18.02 -3.27 -5.61
CA SER A 92 -16.96 -2.33 -5.95
C SER A 92 -16.00 -2.22 -4.76
N ILE A 93 -14.69 -2.30 -5.00
CA ILE A 93 -13.67 -2.19 -3.95
C ILE A 93 -13.01 -0.81 -4.05
N VAL A 94 -13.03 -0.04 -2.98
CA VAL A 94 -12.43 1.31 -2.94
C VAL A 94 -11.17 1.27 -2.08
N PHE A 95 -10.01 1.53 -2.69
CA PHE A 95 -8.76 1.78 -1.97
C PHE A 95 -8.54 3.27 -1.85
N ILE A 96 -8.51 3.76 -0.62
CA ILE A 96 -8.12 5.14 -0.29
C ILE A 96 -6.69 5.06 0.24
N PHE A 97 -5.77 5.81 -0.34
CA PHE A 97 -4.37 5.79 0.05
C PHE A 97 -3.78 7.21 0.11
N VAL A 98 -2.78 7.38 0.97
CA VAL A 98 -1.95 8.58 1.03
C VAL A 98 -0.51 8.15 1.26
N ASN A 99 0.39 8.49 0.33
CA ASN A 99 1.82 8.17 0.41
C ASN A 99 2.13 6.69 0.72
N GLU A 100 1.27 5.76 0.28
CA GLU A 100 1.44 4.32 0.50
C GLU A 100 2.60 3.74 -0.31
N ALA A 101 3.26 2.68 0.19
CA ALA A 101 4.30 2.03 -0.60
C ALA A 101 3.66 1.30 -1.80
N LEU A 102 4.19 1.54 -3.00
CA LEU A 102 3.67 0.97 -4.25
C LEU A 102 3.55 -0.56 -4.19
N SER A 103 4.54 -1.23 -3.60
CA SER A 103 4.53 -2.69 -3.45
C SER A 103 3.41 -3.22 -2.55
N VAL A 104 2.92 -2.42 -1.60
CA VAL A 104 1.79 -2.77 -0.72
C VAL A 104 0.47 -2.52 -1.43
N LEU A 105 0.32 -1.36 -2.06
CA LEU A 105 -0.90 -1.01 -2.80
C LEU A 105 -1.15 -2.02 -3.94
N LEU A 106 -0.15 -2.29 -4.78
CA LEU A 106 -0.27 -3.24 -5.89
C LEU A 106 -0.56 -4.67 -5.42
N ARG A 107 0.04 -5.11 -4.32
CA ARG A 107 -0.21 -6.45 -3.77
C ARG A 107 -1.63 -6.58 -3.22
N SER A 108 -2.17 -5.49 -2.69
CA SER A 108 -3.55 -5.43 -2.21
C SER A 108 -4.55 -5.50 -3.38
N ILE A 109 -4.29 -4.75 -4.46
CA ILE A 109 -5.05 -4.82 -5.71
C ILE A 109 -4.97 -6.22 -6.32
N HIS A 110 -3.77 -6.79 -6.45
CA HIS A 110 -3.58 -8.14 -6.98
C HIS A 110 -4.33 -9.20 -6.15
N SER A 111 -4.29 -9.09 -4.81
CA SER A 111 -5.06 -9.98 -3.94
C SER A 111 -6.57 -9.80 -4.11
N ALA A 112 -7.05 -8.58 -4.33
CA ALA A 112 -8.47 -8.32 -4.55
C ALA A 112 -8.95 -8.97 -5.85
N ILE A 113 -8.17 -8.87 -6.93
CA ILE A 113 -8.47 -9.49 -8.22
C ILE A 113 -8.44 -11.02 -8.12
N GLU A 114 -7.35 -11.59 -7.58
CA GLU A 114 -7.15 -13.05 -7.57
C GLU A 114 -8.07 -13.79 -6.60
N ARG A 115 -8.49 -13.15 -5.50
CA ARG A 115 -9.28 -13.80 -4.44
C ARG A 115 -10.75 -13.42 -4.42
N THR A 116 -11.21 -12.58 -5.36
CA THR A 116 -12.63 -12.29 -5.55
C THR A 116 -13.10 -13.02 -6.80
N PRO A 117 -14.17 -13.83 -6.73
CA PRO A 117 -14.75 -14.45 -7.92
C PRO A 117 -15.05 -13.40 -9.01
N PRO A 118 -14.64 -13.59 -10.28
CA PRO A 118 -14.71 -12.54 -11.30
C PRO A 118 -16.10 -11.96 -11.53
N HIS A 119 -17.15 -12.78 -11.41
CA HIS A 119 -18.54 -12.35 -11.56
C HIS A 119 -19.06 -11.48 -10.40
N LEU A 120 -18.30 -11.37 -9.31
CA LEU A 120 -18.63 -10.52 -8.17
C LEU A 120 -17.85 -9.20 -8.19
N LEU A 121 -16.72 -9.14 -8.88
CA LEU A 121 -15.89 -7.93 -8.87
C LEU A 121 -16.31 -6.99 -10.00
N LYS A 122 -17.05 -5.94 -9.66
CA LYS A 122 -17.48 -4.93 -10.64
C LYS A 122 -16.34 -4.01 -11.06
N GLU A 123 -15.68 -3.41 -10.08
CA GLU A 123 -14.61 -2.42 -10.30
C GLU A 123 -13.73 -2.26 -9.05
N ILE A 124 -12.52 -1.75 -9.27
CA ILE A 124 -11.61 -1.30 -8.21
C ILE A 124 -11.38 0.19 -8.41
N ILE A 125 -11.73 0.98 -7.40
CA ILE A 125 -11.60 2.44 -7.40
C ILE A 125 -10.41 2.81 -6.53
N LEU A 126 -9.47 3.54 -7.11
CA LEU A 126 -8.29 4.06 -6.42
C LEU A 126 -8.51 5.54 -6.14
N VAL A 127 -8.48 5.93 -4.87
CA VAL A 127 -8.67 7.31 -4.41
C VAL A 127 -7.38 7.76 -3.74
N ASP A 128 -6.69 8.71 -4.37
CA ASP A 128 -5.53 9.36 -3.78
C ASP A 128 -5.98 10.50 -2.84
N ASP A 129 -5.71 10.34 -1.54
CA ASP A 129 -5.98 11.35 -0.50
C ASP A 129 -4.76 12.26 -0.33
N ASN A 130 -4.44 13.01 -1.40
CA ASN A 130 -3.41 14.03 -1.43
C ASN A 130 -1.98 13.53 -1.14
N SER A 131 -1.55 12.46 -1.84
CA SER A 131 -0.16 12.00 -1.80
C SER A 131 0.82 13.06 -2.33
N SER A 132 1.95 13.22 -1.64
CA SER A 132 3.07 14.09 -2.06
C SER A 132 4.09 13.38 -2.95
N ASN A 133 4.01 12.05 -3.04
CA ASN A 133 4.97 11.22 -3.77
C ASN A 133 4.66 11.19 -5.27
N VAL A 134 5.52 11.80 -6.07
CA VAL A 134 5.39 11.90 -7.54
C VAL A 134 5.26 10.54 -8.23
N VAL A 135 5.85 9.47 -7.67
CA VAL A 135 5.79 8.10 -8.23
C VAL A 135 4.36 7.55 -8.24
N MET A 136 3.52 7.96 -7.30
CA MET A 136 2.11 7.54 -7.21
C MET A 136 1.20 8.34 -8.14
N MET A 137 1.65 9.51 -8.64
CA MET A 137 0.93 10.27 -9.67
C MET A 137 0.92 9.55 -11.04
N MET A 138 1.74 8.50 -11.20
CA MET A 138 1.70 7.60 -12.37
C MET A 138 0.68 6.45 -12.21
N ALA A 139 0.00 6.34 -11.06
CA ALA A 139 -1.06 5.34 -10.87
C ALA A 139 -2.31 5.62 -11.73
N GLU A 140 -2.50 6.86 -12.20
CA GLU A 140 -3.49 7.17 -13.25
C GLU A 140 -3.24 6.38 -14.55
N VAL A 141 -1.99 6.03 -14.84
CA VAL A 141 -1.62 5.25 -16.04
C VAL A 141 -1.91 3.76 -15.85
N LEU A 142 -1.89 3.24 -14.61
CA LEU A 142 -2.09 1.80 -14.37
C LEU A 142 -3.56 1.38 -14.44
N VAL A 143 -4.51 2.27 -14.09
CA VAL A 143 -5.95 1.98 -14.22
C VAL A 143 -6.33 1.64 -15.68
N LEU A 144 -5.68 2.28 -16.66
CA LEU A 144 -5.82 1.94 -18.08
C LEU A 144 -5.30 0.53 -18.41
N VAL A 145 -4.19 0.09 -17.81
CA VAL A 145 -3.61 -1.23 -18.10
C VAL A 145 -4.44 -2.36 -17.49
N VAL A 146 -5.02 -2.20 -16.29
CA VAL A 146 -5.88 -3.25 -15.70
C VAL A 146 -7.18 -3.43 -16.48
N ALA A 147 -7.74 -2.34 -17.02
CA ALA A 147 -8.90 -2.40 -17.90
C ALA A 147 -8.54 -2.99 -19.28
N GLU A 148 -7.39 -2.62 -19.87
CA GLU A 148 -6.99 -3.13 -21.19
C GLU A 148 -6.59 -4.60 -21.17
N VAL A 149 -5.96 -5.14 -20.11
CA VAL A 149 -5.57 -6.57 -20.07
C VAL A 149 -6.80 -7.50 -20.03
N VAL A 150 -7.89 -7.11 -19.37
CA VAL A 150 -9.14 -7.90 -19.36
C VAL A 150 -9.87 -7.80 -20.70
N VAL A 151 -9.86 -6.64 -21.35
CA VAL A 151 -10.44 -6.46 -22.69
C VAL A 151 -9.62 -7.24 -23.73
N VAL A 152 -8.29 -7.23 -23.68
CA VAL A 152 -7.44 -7.97 -24.64
C VAL A 152 -7.65 -9.48 -24.51
N LEU A 153 -7.83 -10.02 -23.30
CA LEU A 153 -8.08 -11.45 -23.11
C LEU A 153 -9.48 -11.89 -23.58
N MET A 154 -10.49 -11.03 -23.44
CA MET A 154 -11.88 -11.33 -23.86
C MET A 154 -12.12 -11.07 -25.35
N VAL A 155 -11.41 -10.13 -25.98
CA VAL A 155 -11.50 -9.88 -27.43
C VAL A 155 -10.71 -10.92 -28.22
N GLY A 156 -9.62 -11.47 -27.67
CA GLY A 156 -8.80 -12.50 -28.32
C GLY A 156 -9.44 -13.90 -28.41
N LEU A 157 -10.49 -14.20 -27.62
CA LEU A 157 -11.15 -15.51 -27.64
C LEU A 157 -12.41 -15.56 -28.55
N VAL A 158 -12.87 -14.43 -29.08
CA VAL A 158 -14.06 -14.35 -29.95
C VAL A 158 -13.68 -14.24 -31.44
N ALA A 159 -12.38 -14.20 -31.78
CA ALA A 159 -11.91 -14.07 -33.16
C ALA A 159 -11.44 -15.38 -33.83
N ASP A 160 -11.56 -16.54 -33.18
CA ASP A 160 -11.28 -17.87 -33.76
C ASP A 160 -12.49 -18.82 -33.65
N LEU A 161 -13.67 -18.40 -34.16
CA LEU A 161 -14.83 -19.25 -34.47
C LEU A 161 -15.69 -18.64 -35.59
#